data_AF-A0ABD5N187-F1
#
_entry.id   AF-A0ABD5N187-F1
#
_cell.length_a   1.000
_cell.length_b   1.000
_cell.length_c   1.000
_cell.angle_alpha   90.00
_cell.angle_beta   90.00
_cell.angle_gamma   90.00
#
_symmetry.space_group_name_H-M   'P 1'
#
loop_
_entity.id
_entity.type
_entity.pdbx_description
1 polymer ?
#
loop_
_entity_poly.entity_id
_entity_poly.type
_entity_poly.pdbx_seq_one_letter_code
_entity_poly.pdbx_strand_id
1 'polypeptide(L)'
;MRATPIFFAFFLLFTAASIAVPISLFPGNLVTTFFEIQFLEYIIFIEAITNGLTYGFVTWLVFFLVDKKLEKSMSITSKKISS
;
A
#
# COMPACT_ATOMS: atom_id res chain seq x y z
N MET A 1 3.60 3.14 16.81
CA MET A 1 3.27 2.08 15.82
C MET A 1 4.35 2.05 14.76
N ARG A 2 4.94 0.89 14.47
CA ARG A 2 6.00 0.72 13.45
C ARG A 2 5.47 0.73 12.01
N ALA A 3 4.25 1.24 11.80
CA ALA A 3 3.53 1.11 10.55
C ALA A 3 4.03 2.09 9.47
N THR A 4 4.49 3.29 9.84
CA THR A 4 5.01 4.26 8.87
C THR A 4 6.21 3.76 8.05
N PRO A 5 7.25 3.13 8.66
CA PRO A 5 8.32 2.49 7.90
C PRO A 5 7.84 1.38 6.96
N ILE A 6 6.81 0.62 7.36
CA ILE A 6 6.22 -0.44 6.52
C ILE A 6 5.62 0.17 5.26
N PHE A 7 4.88 1.28 5.40
CA PHE A 7 4.35 1.99 4.23
C PHE A 7 5.47 2.41 3.27
N PHE A 8 6.54 3.06 3.78
CA PHE A 8 7.64 3.50 2.91
C PHE A 8 8.36 2.33 2.22
N ALA A 9 8.60 1.22 2.92
CA ALA A 9 9.23 0.05 2.34
C ALA A 9 8.40 -0.52 1.18
N PHE A 10 7.10 -0.72 1.40
CA PHE A 10 6.21 -1.24 0.36
C PHE A 10 5.96 -0.23 -0.75
N PHE A 11 5.83 1.07 -0.45
CA PHE A 11 5.73 2.13 -1.44
C PHE A 11 6.92 2.11 -2.40
N LEU A 12 8.15 2.09 -1.87
CA LEU A 12 9.36 2.05 -2.68
C LEU A 12 9.45 0.75 -3.50
N LEU A 13 9.14 -0.39 -2.88
CA LEU A 13 9.15 -1.69 -3.55
C LEU A 13 8.17 -1.75 -4.72
N PHE A 14 6.92 -1.33 -4.52
CA PHE A 14 5.91 -1.34 -5.58
C PHE A 14 6.17 -0.29 -6.65
N THR A 15 6.69 0.88 -6.29
CA THR A 15 7.11 1.91 -7.26
C THR A 15 8.25 1.39 -8.12
N ALA A 16 9.31 0.86 -7.51
CA ALA A 16 10.46 0.31 -8.23
C ALA A 16 10.07 -0.87 -9.13
N ALA A 17 9.21 -1.77 -8.62
CA ALA A 17 8.68 -2.88 -9.41
C ALA A 17 7.86 -2.40 -10.60
N SER A 18 7.05 -1.35 -10.44
CA SER A 18 6.23 -0.78 -11.52
C SER A 18 7.05 0.02 -12.53
N ILE A 19 8.21 0.57 -12.14
CA ILE A 19 9.17 1.17 -13.07
C ILE A 19 9.87 0.06 -13.88
N ALA A 20 10.27 -1.03 -13.23
CA ALA A 20 10.96 -2.15 -13.87
C ALA A 20 10.04 -2.93 -14.81
N VAL A 21 8.76 -3.07 -14.44
CA VAL A 21 7.72 -3.73 -15.21
C VAL A 21 6.53 -2.78 -15.29
N PRO A 22 6.38 -2.01 -16.39
CA PRO A 22 5.28 -1.07 -16.56
C PRO A 22 3.95 -1.81 -16.48
N ILE A 23 3.25 -1.61 -15.37
CA ILE A 23 1.94 -2.21 -15.10
C ILE A 23 0.94 -1.10 -14.80
N SER A 24 -0.19 -1.10 -15.50
CA SER A 24 -1.29 -0.21 -15.17
C SER A 24 -1.97 -0.66 -13.87
N LEU A 25 -2.45 0.32 -13.12
CA LEU A 25 -3.20 0.08 -11.89
C LEU A 25 -4.47 -0.74 -12.18
N PHE A 26 -4.71 -1.79 -11.40
CA PHE A 26 -5.90 -2.65 -11.57
C PHE A 26 -7.20 -1.93 -11.16
N PRO A 27 -8.30 -2.06 -11.94
CA PRO A 27 -8.44 -2.84 -13.18
C PRO A 27 -8.16 -2.01 -14.44
N GLY A 28 -6.90 -2.00 -14.90
CA GLY A 28 -6.45 -1.50 -16.21
C GLY A 28 -6.71 -0.03 -16.49
N ASN A 29 -5.67 0.74 -16.86
CA ASN A 29 -5.80 2.10 -17.37
C ASN A 29 -6.65 3.06 -16.49
N LEU A 30 -6.77 2.81 -15.18
CA LEU A 30 -7.56 3.68 -14.30
C LEU A 30 -6.97 5.08 -14.24
N VAL A 31 -5.64 5.19 -14.17
CA VAL A 31 -4.95 6.48 -14.09
C VAL A 31 -5.23 7.31 -15.34
N THR A 32 -5.14 6.71 -16.53
CA THR A 32 -5.41 7.39 -17.79
C THR A 32 -6.88 7.73 -17.97
N THR A 33 -7.78 6.84 -17.53
CA THR A 33 -9.24 7.05 -17.61
C THR A 33 -9.70 8.15 -16.66
N PHE A 34 -9.18 8.21 -15.44
CA PHE A 34 -9.62 9.20 -14.44
C PHE A 34 -9.04 10.59 -14.66
N PHE A 35 -7.83 10.68 -15.21
CA PHE A 35 -7.13 11.96 -15.33
C PHE A 35 -7.06 12.50 -16.77
N GLU A 36 -7.63 11.80 -17.75
CA GLU A 36 -7.61 12.17 -19.19
C GLU A 36 -6.21 12.58 -19.69
N ILE A 37 -5.16 11.95 -19.14
CA ILE A 37 -3.77 12.39 -19.31
C ILE A 37 -3.29 12.01 -20.71
N GLN A 38 -3.10 13.01 -21.58
CA GLN A 38 -2.51 12.86 -22.91
C GLN A 38 -0.97 12.84 -22.91
N PHE A 39 -0.33 13.03 -21.74
CA PHE A 39 1.14 13.02 -21.63
C PHE A 39 1.71 11.60 -21.61
N LEU A 40 1.79 11.00 -22.80
CA LEU A 40 2.37 9.69 -23.07
C LEU A 40 3.78 9.49 -22.50
N GLU A 41 4.57 10.56 -22.38
CA GLU A 41 5.97 10.49 -21.95
C GLU A 41 6.14 10.24 -20.45
N TYR A 42 5.20 10.71 -19.62
CA TYR A 42 5.28 10.57 -18.16
C TYR A 42 4.38 9.47 -17.60
N ILE A 43 3.58 8.83 -18.46
CA ILE A 43 2.56 7.87 -18.06
C ILE A 43 3.14 6.73 -17.20
N ILE A 44 4.33 6.24 -17.55
CA ILE A 44 5.02 5.16 -16.84
C ILE A 44 5.36 5.58 -15.40
N PHE A 45 5.87 6.80 -15.21
CA PHE A 45 6.23 7.31 -13.89
C PHE A 45 4.99 7.58 -13.04
N ILE A 46 3.96 8.16 -13.64
CA ILE A 46 2.69 8.41 -12.94
C ILE A 46 2.08 7.08 -12.52
N GLU A 47 1.95 6.11 -13.43
CA GLU A 47 1.44 4.78 -13.10
C GLU A 47 2.26 4.11 -12.00
N ALA A 48 3.59 4.18 -12.07
CA ALA A 48 4.45 3.61 -11.05
C ALA A 48 4.27 4.24 -9.66
N ILE A 49 4.16 5.57 -9.59
CA ILE A 49 3.90 6.27 -8.32
C ILE A 49 2.51 5.93 -7.81
N THR A 50 1.51 5.89 -8.69
CA THR A 50 0.13 5.59 -8.29
C THR A 50 0.02 4.15 -7.76
N ASN A 51 0.65 3.18 -8.43
CA ASN A 51 0.78 1.81 -7.95
C ASN A 51 1.49 1.75 -6.60
N GLY A 52 2.62 2.46 -6.47
CA GLY A 52 3.36 2.57 -5.21
C GLY A 52 2.47 3.04 -4.06
N LEU A 53 1.73 4.12 -4.27
CA LEU A 53 0.81 4.68 -3.27
C LEU A 53 -0.32 3.71 -2.95
N THR A 54 -1.00 3.17 -3.96
CA THR A 54 -2.17 2.30 -3.76
C THR A 54 -1.79 1.00 -3.09
N TYR A 55 -0.82 0.26 -3.64
CA TYR A 55 -0.43 -1.04 -3.09
C TYR A 55 0.33 -0.90 -1.77
N GLY A 56 1.15 0.15 -1.63
CA GLY A 56 1.80 0.50 -0.36
C GLY A 56 0.77 0.80 0.73
N PHE A 57 -0.26 1.58 0.42
CA PHE A 57 -1.32 1.93 1.37
C PHE A 57 -2.17 0.72 1.76
N VAL A 58 -2.59 -0.10 0.80
CA VAL A 58 -3.38 -1.32 1.07
C VAL A 58 -2.58 -2.26 1.98
N THR A 59 -1.31 -2.49 1.67
CA THR A 59 -0.44 -3.37 2.48
C THR A 59 -0.27 -2.81 3.89
N TRP A 60 0.02 -1.52 4.01
CA TRP A 60 0.11 -0.83 5.28
C TRP A 60 -1.16 -0.98 6.13
N LEU A 61 -2.33 -0.81 5.52
CA LEU A 61 -3.62 -0.93 6.18
C LEU A 61 -3.85 -2.36 6.71
N VAL A 62 -3.48 -3.38 5.94
CA VAL A 62 -3.53 -4.78 6.39
C VAL A 62 -2.65 -4.99 7.63
N PHE A 63 -1.39 -4.54 7.58
CA PHE A 63 -0.49 -4.64 8.74
C PHE A 63 -1.03 -3.89 9.96
N PHE A 64 -1.56 -2.69 9.76
CA PHE A 64 -2.18 -1.89 10.81
C PHE A 64 -3.36 -2.62 11.49
N LEU A 65 -4.25 -3.21 10.69
CA LEU A 65 -5.40 -3.97 11.23
C LEU A 65 -4.96 -5.23 11.97
N VAL A 66 -3.95 -5.93 11.47
CA VAL A 66 -3.38 -7.12 12.12
C VAL A 66 -2.74 -6.75 13.45
N ASP A 67 -1.90 -5.70 13.49
CA ASP A 67 -1.24 -5.21 14.71
C ASP A 67 -2.29 -4.86 15.80
N LYS A 68 -3.31 -4.09 15.41
CA LYS A 68 -4.43 -3.74 16.31
C LYS A 68 -5.20 -4.95 16.82
N LYS A 69 -5.39 -5.98 15.98
CA LYS A 69 -6.07 -7.22 16.38
C LYS A 69 -5.24 -8.02 17.38
N LEU A 70 -3.92 -8.10 17.17
CA LEU A 70 -3.00 -8.80 18.05
C LEU A 70 -2.92 -8.13 19.43
N GLU A 71 -2.77 -6.81 19.48
CA GLU A 71 -2.75 -6.04 20.72
C GLU A 71 -4.04 -6.22 21.53
N LYS A 72 -5.20 -6.19 20.86
CA LYS A 72 -6.49 -6.48 21.51
C LYS A 72 -6.58 -7.91 22.05
N SER A 73 -6.05 -8.90 21.33
CA SER A 73 -6.08 -10.30 21.80
C SER A 73 -5.18 -10.55 23.01
N MET A 74 -3.99 -9.92 23.05
CA MET A 74 -3.06 -10.05 24.18
C MET A 74 -3.59 -9.36 25.43
N SER A 75 -4.19 -8.17 25.31
CA SER A 75 -4.79 -7.46 26.44
C SER A 75 -5.97 -8.22 27.07
N ILE A 76 -6.81 -8.86 26.26
CA ILE A 76 -7.91 -9.71 26.75
C ILE A 76 -7.37 -10.95 27.50
N THR A 77 -6.36 -11.63 26.96
CA THR A 77 -5.75 -12.80 27.59
C THR A 77 -5.10 -12.44 28.93
N SER A 78 -4.36 -11.32 29.00
CA SER A 78 -3.76 -10.85 30.25
C SER A 78 -4.81 -10.59 31.34
N LYS A 79 -5.93 -9.93 31.00
CA LYS A 79 -7.02 -9.67 31.94
C LYS A 79 -7.73 -10.93 32.44
N LYS A 80 -7.78 -11.99 31.62
CA LYS A 80 -8.37 -13.28 31.99
C LYS A 80 -7.47 -14.10 32.91
N ILE A 81 -6.15 -13.93 32.84
CA ILE A 81 -5.18 -14.64 33.69
C ILE A 81 -5.08 -13.99 35.08
N SER A 82 -5.38 -12.69 35.21
CA SER A 82 -5.36 -11.96 36.48
C SER A 82 -6.69 -11.96 37.25
N SER A 83 -7.68 -12.74 36.80
CA SER A 83 -9.03 -12.89 37.38
C SER A 83 -9.22 -14.31 37.88
#